data_AF-A0A397JJT0-F1
#
_entry.id   AF-A0A397JJT0-F1
#
_cell.length_a   1.000
_cell.length_b   1.000
_cell.length_c   1.000
_cell.angle_alpha   90.00
_cell.angle_beta   90.00
_cell.angle_gamma   90.00
#
_symmetry.space_group_name_H-M   'P 1'
#
loop_
_entity.id
_entity.type
_entity.pdbx_description
1 polymer ?
#
loop_
_entity_poly.entity_id
_entity_poly.type
_entity_poly.pdbx_seq_one_letter_code
_entity_poly.pdbx_strand_id
1 'polypeptide(L)'
;MDIMNIQKLPYSKHCILDYKNKEYFIYYHPIKSCIESLLSNPDIIKNFIYRYQFLQSDGKMLYSEQYSRNWWKNAEASIRPEAHILSIILYSDATTTDLLGKSSLHPIYISLGNI
;
A
#
# COMPACT_ATOMS: atom_id res chain seq x y z
N MET A 1 7.10 -2.78 -20.45
CA MET A 1 6.75 -3.04 -19.04
C MET A 1 8.08 -3.11 -18.33
N ASP A 2 8.50 -1.99 -17.72
CA ASP A 2 9.82 -1.92 -17.10
C ASP A 2 9.89 -2.95 -15.97
N ILE A 3 10.89 -3.81 -16.05
CA ILE A 3 11.16 -4.81 -15.03
C ILE A 3 11.67 -4.03 -13.81
N MET A 4 10.75 -3.65 -12.92
CA MET A 4 11.14 -3.14 -11.61
C MET A 4 12.08 -4.17 -10.99
N ASN A 5 13.32 -3.76 -10.74
CA ASN A 5 14.32 -4.58 -10.07
C ASN A 5 13.96 -4.65 -8.58
N ILE A 6 12.89 -5.37 -8.26
CA ILE A 6 12.42 -5.59 -6.90
C ILE A 6 13.43 -6.54 -6.27
N GLN A 7 14.24 -6.04 -5.33
CA GLN A 7 15.06 -6.90 -4.47
C GLN A 7 14.17 -8.04 -3.97
N LYS A 8 14.66 -9.27 -4.06
CA LYS A 8 13.89 -10.47 -3.70
C LYS A 8 13.60 -10.44 -2.19
N LEU A 9 12.45 -9.85 -1.82
CA LEU A 9 12.05 -9.68 -0.44
C LEU A 9 11.89 -11.06 0.20
N PRO A 10 12.45 -11.30 1.41
CA PRO A 10 12.21 -12.55 2.11
C PRO A 10 10.71 -12.65 2.44
N TYR A 11 10.12 -13.81 2.20
CA TYR A 11 8.76 -14.11 2.65
C TYR A 11 8.81 -15.08 3.84
N SER A 12 7.79 -14.99 4.67
CA SER A 12 7.57 -15.89 5.81
C SER A 12 6.33 -16.75 5.54
N LYS A 13 6.38 -17.98 6.04
CA LYS A 13 5.25 -18.91 6.07
C LYS A 13 4.90 -19.16 7.53
N HIS A 14 3.64 -18.98 7.89
CA HIS A 14 3.17 -19.21 9.24
C HIS A 14 1.88 -20.03 9.22
N CYS A 15 1.78 -21.08 10.03
CA CYS A 15 0.53 -21.80 10.22
C CYS A 15 -0.39 -20.94 11.09
N ILE A 16 -1.58 -20.63 10.60
CA ILE A 16 -2.56 -19.78 11.30
C ILE A 16 -3.68 -20.60 11.95
N LEU A 17 -3.93 -21.80 11.43
CA LEU A 17 -5.05 -22.63 11.87
C LEU A 17 -4.81 -24.08 11.47
N ASP A 18 -5.02 -24.99 12.42
CA ASP A 18 -5.17 -26.41 12.14
C ASP A 18 -6.62 -26.81 12.37
N TYR A 19 -7.28 -27.30 11.32
CA TYR A 19 -8.69 -27.66 11.38
C TYR A 19 -8.95 -28.93 10.58
N LYS A 20 -9.58 -29.93 11.21
CA LYS A 20 -9.85 -31.25 10.60
C LYS A 20 -8.61 -31.91 9.98
N ASN A 21 -7.50 -31.92 10.72
CA ASN A 21 -6.19 -32.44 10.25
C ASN A 21 -5.68 -31.76 8.96
N LYS A 22 -6.13 -30.53 8.70
CA LYS A 22 -5.63 -29.68 7.62
C LYS A 22 -5.04 -28.41 8.20
N GLU A 23 -3.79 -28.18 7.88
CA GLU A 23 -3.06 -26.97 8.26
C GLU A 23 -3.36 -25.86 7.24
N TYR A 24 -3.60 -24.65 7.73
CA TYR A 24 -3.84 -23.44 6.94
C TYR A 24 -2.70 -22.47 7.18
N PHE A 25 -2.07 -22.04 6.10
CA PHE A 25 -0.89 -21.18 6.16
C PHE A 25 -1.18 -19.80 5.59
N ILE A 26 -0.55 -18.78 6.20
CA ILE A 26 -0.38 -17.47 5.61
C ILE A 26 1.06 -17.32 5.10
N TYR A 27 1.17 -16.74 3.91
CA TYR A 27 2.44 -16.35 3.31
C TYR A 27 2.47 -14.82 3.27
N TYR A 28 3.50 -14.21 3.84
CA TYR A 28 3.58 -12.76 3.91
C TYR A 28 5.03 -12.25 3.86
N HIS A 29 5.17 -11.02 3.39
CA HIS A 29 6.37 -10.23 3.58
C HIS A 29 6.17 -9.30 4.78
N PRO A 30 7.17 -9.08 5.65
CA PRO A 30 7.07 -8.08 6.71
C PRO A 30 6.70 -6.72 6.12
N ILE A 31 5.62 -6.10 6.62
CA ILE A 31 5.08 -4.86 6.04
C ILE A 31 6.11 -3.73 5.97
N LYS A 32 6.97 -3.63 7.00
CA LYS A 32 8.07 -2.68 7.05
C LYS A 32 9.04 -2.87 5.87
N SER A 33 9.43 -4.11 5.58
CA SER A 33 10.33 -4.42 4.46
C SER A 33 9.69 -4.13 3.10
N CYS A 34 8.38 -4.35 2.96
CA CYS A 34 7.66 -3.94 1.74
C CYS A 34 7.70 -2.42 1.54
N ILE A 35 7.41 -1.66 2.60
CA ILE A 35 7.45 -0.19 2.56
C ILE A 35 8.86 0.30 2.23
N GLU A 36 9.89 -0.22 2.91
CA GLU A 36 11.29 0.11 2.63
C GLU A 36 11.68 -0.19 1.18
N SER A 37 11.23 -1.34 0.64
CA SER A 37 11.48 -1.69 -0.76
C SER A 37 10.78 -0.74 -1.73
N LEU A 38 9.52 -0.35 -1.47
CA LEU A 38 8.81 0.63 -2.31
C LEU A 38 9.50 2.01 -2.27
N LEU A 39 9.89 2.45 -1.07
CA LEU A 39 10.59 3.72 -0.87
C LEU A 39 12.03 3.69 -1.38
N SER A 40 12.63 2.51 -1.62
CA SER A 40 13.97 2.42 -2.22
C SER A 40 14.00 2.83 -3.70
N ASN A 41 12.83 2.93 -4.35
CA ASN A 41 12.74 3.34 -5.75
C ASN A 41 12.62 4.88 -5.87
N PRO A 42 13.66 5.58 -6.34
CA PRO A 42 13.64 7.04 -6.48
C PRO A 42 12.59 7.54 -7.48
N ASP A 43 12.23 6.73 -8.48
CA ASP A 43 11.18 7.09 -9.44
C ASP A 43 9.78 7.09 -8.82
N ILE A 44 9.58 6.40 -7.70
CA ILE A 44 8.35 6.50 -6.92
C ILE A 44 8.45 7.72 -6.00
N ILE A 45 9.59 7.90 -5.32
CA ILE A 45 9.81 9.01 -4.37
C ILE A 45 9.53 10.38 -5.01
N LYS A 46 9.91 10.58 -6.27
CA LYS A 46 9.73 11.86 -6.98
C LYS A 46 8.27 12.27 -7.17
N ASN A 47 7.34 11.32 -7.13
CA ASN A 47 5.91 11.58 -7.37
C ASN A 47 5.14 11.87 -6.07
N PHE A 48 5.77 11.74 -4.89
CA PHE A 48 5.06 11.88 -3.64
C PHE A 48 4.54 13.29 -3.39
N ILE A 49 3.31 13.35 -2.88
CA ILE A 49 2.72 14.55 -2.33
C ILE A 49 2.97 14.57 -0.81
N TYR A 50 3.84 15.48 -0.40
CA TYR A 50 4.28 15.61 0.99
C TYR A 50 3.42 16.54 1.83
N ARG A 51 2.68 17.45 1.19
CA ARG A 51 1.91 18.51 1.85
C ARG A 51 0.44 18.47 1.47
N TYR A 52 -0.41 18.94 2.36
CA TYR A 52 -1.82 19.16 2.04
C TYR A 52 -1.99 20.04 0.79
N GLN A 53 -2.90 19.64 -0.10
CA GLN A 53 -3.26 20.44 -1.27
C GLN A 53 -4.76 20.70 -1.29
N PHE A 54 -5.16 21.97 -1.22
CA PHE A 54 -6.54 22.33 -1.43
C PHE A 54 -6.87 22.27 -2.93
N LEU A 55 -7.68 21.28 -3.32
CA LEU A 55 -8.13 21.10 -4.70
C LEU A 55 -9.59 21.56 -4.84
N GLN A 56 -9.85 22.46 -5.79
CA GLN A 56 -11.18 23.00 -6.08
C GLN A 56 -11.40 23.06 -7.60
N SER A 57 -12.63 22.75 -8.03
CA SER A 57 -13.11 22.93 -9.41
C SER A 57 -14.53 23.48 -9.35
N ASP A 58 -14.79 24.55 -10.12
CA ASP A 58 -16.08 25.26 -10.16
C ASP A 58 -16.64 25.64 -8.78
N GLY A 59 -15.76 26.11 -7.89
CA GLY A 59 -16.14 26.47 -6.53
C GLY A 59 -16.40 25.28 -5.59
N LYS A 60 -16.31 24.04 -6.08
CA LYS A 60 -16.50 22.82 -5.29
C LYS A 60 -15.19 22.14 -4.97
N MET A 61 -15.06 21.68 -3.74
CA MET A 61 -13.88 20.97 -3.26
C MET A 61 -13.80 19.57 -3.89
N LEU A 62 -12.61 19.21 -4.38
CA LEU A 62 -12.33 17.91 -4.99
C LEU A 62 -11.76 16.95 -3.92
N TYR A 63 -12.47 15.83 -3.73
CA TYR A 63 -12.14 14.81 -2.72
C TYR A 63 -11.61 13.49 -3.33
N SER A 64 -11.21 13.52 -4.61
CA SER A 64 -10.69 12.34 -5.31
C SER A 64 -9.39 11.83 -4.69
N GLU A 65 -8.57 12.76 -4.18
CA GLU A 65 -7.25 12.46 -3.64
C GLU A 65 -7.23 12.49 -2.11
N GLN A 66 -6.34 11.70 -1.51
CA GLN A 66 -6.22 11.61 -0.06
C GLN A 66 -5.67 12.90 0.56
N TYR A 67 -4.65 13.47 -0.08
CA TYR A 67 -3.91 14.65 0.37
C TYR A 67 -4.70 15.96 0.25
N SER A 68 -5.90 15.94 -0.34
CA SER A 68 -6.80 17.10 -0.40
C SER A 68 -7.87 17.12 0.68
N ARG A 69 -7.94 16.09 1.53
CA ARG A 69 -8.98 15.96 2.53
C ARG A 69 -8.62 16.65 3.84
N ASN A 70 -9.65 17.06 4.58
CA ASN A 70 -9.49 17.67 5.92
C ASN A 70 -8.70 16.80 6.89
N TRP A 71 -8.81 15.46 6.78
CA TRP A 71 -8.03 14.56 7.63
C TRP A 71 -6.52 14.74 7.41
N TRP A 72 -6.07 14.92 6.16
CA TRP A 72 -4.65 15.12 5.84
C TRP A 72 -4.16 16.44 6.43
N LYS A 73 -4.93 17.51 6.24
CA LYS A 73 -4.64 18.83 6.82
C LYS A 73 -4.45 18.75 8.34
N ASN A 74 -5.32 18.03 9.02
CA ASN A 74 -5.27 17.88 10.47
C ASN A 74 -4.10 16.99 10.91
N ALA A 75 -3.84 15.90 10.19
CA ALA A 75 -2.72 15.01 10.46
C ALA A 75 -1.37 15.73 10.26
N GLU A 76 -1.24 16.53 9.19
CA GLU A 76 -0.04 17.31 8.90
C GLU A 76 0.21 18.37 9.99
N ALA A 77 -0.84 19.03 10.48
CA ALA A 77 -0.74 19.97 11.59
C ALA A 77 -0.37 19.30 12.94
N SER A 78 -0.50 17.97 13.04
CA SER A 78 -0.26 17.21 14.28
C SER A 78 1.15 16.59 14.35
N ILE A 79 1.94 16.69 13.28
CA ILE A 79 3.31 16.16 13.22
C ILE A 79 4.34 17.29 13.27
N ARG A 80 5.60 16.93 13.52
CA ARG A 80 6.72 17.89 13.52
C ARG A 80 6.89 18.52 12.12
N PRO A 81 7.35 19.78 12.01
CA PRO A 81 7.54 20.46 10.72
C PRO A 81 8.45 19.71 9.74
N GLU A 82 9.38 18.90 10.23
CA GLU A 82 10.33 18.12 9.42
C GLU A 82 9.82 16.73 9.04
N ALA A 83 8.66 16.31 9.56
CA ALA A 83 8.07 15.02 9.29
C ALA A 83 7.05 15.11 8.13
N HIS A 84 6.88 14.01 7.41
CA HIS A 84 5.88 13.88 6.34
C HIS A 84 4.99 12.68 6.58
N ILE A 85 3.78 12.75 6.03
CA ILE A 85 2.81 11.65 6.08
C ILE A 85 3.09 10.70 4.91
N LEU A 86 3.13 9.40 5.22
CA LEU A 86 3.13 8.34 4.23
C LEU A 86 1.73 7.71 4.19
N SER A 87 1.04 7.81 3.05
CA SER A 87 -0.24 7.12 2.91
C SER A 87 -0.02 5.70 2.43
N ILE A 88 -0.63 4.75 3.12
CA ILE A 88 -0.60 3.33 2.80
C ILE A 88 -2.03 2.84 2.66
N ILE A 89 -2.34 2.22 1.53
CA ILE A 89 -3.62 1.57 1.28
C ILE A 89 -3.38 0.06 1.34
N LEU A 90 -4.16 -0.61 2.19
CA LEU A 90 -4.24 -2.06 2.23
C LEU A 90 -5.60 -2.48 1.68
N TYR A 91 -5.59 -3.35 0.68
CA TYR A 91 -6.83 -3.92 0.15
C TYR A 91 -6.63 -5.40 -0.15
N SER A 92 -7.71 -6.17 -0.04
CA SER A 92 -7.71 -7.59 -0.36
C SER A 92 -8.70 -7.85 -1.47
N ASP A 93 -8.30 -8.68 -2.43
CA ASP A 93 -9.18 -9.13 -3.50
C ASP A 93 -8.86 -10.57 -3.89
N ALA A 94 -9.85 -11.30 -4.38
CA ALA A 94 -9.67 -12.65 -4.91
C ALA A 94 -8.88 -12.56 -6.22
N THR A 95 -7.70 -13.17 -6.25
CA THR A 95 -6.84 -13.19 -7.43
C THR A 95 -6.69 -14.61 -7.92
N THR A 96 -7.05 -14.82 -9.18
CA THR A 96 -6.84 -16.09 -9.87
C THR A 96 -5.34 -16.33 -10.04
N THR A 97 -4.85 -17.47 -9.55
CA THR A 97 -3.41 -17.81 -9.53
C THR A 97 -3.00 -18.88 -10.53
N ASP A 98 -3.95 -19.43 -11.29
CA ASP A 98 -3.64 -20.37 -12.37
C ASP A 98 -4.14 -19.87 -13.73
N LEU A 99 -3.57 -20.44 -14.78
CA LEU A 99 -3.91 -20.10 -16.17
C LEU A 99 -5.36 -20.45 -16.56
N LEU A 100 -6.04 -21.29 -15.77
CA LEU A 100 -7.34 -21.87 -16.11
C LEU A 100 -8.49 -21.33 -15.25
N GLY A 101 -8.26 -20.38 -14.34
CA GLY A 101 -9.30 -19.85 -13.46
C GLY A 101 -9.69 -20.73 -12.27
N LYS A 102 -8.99 -21.84 -12.00
CA LYS A 102 -9.47 -22.86 -11.04
C LYS A 102 -9.03 -22.62 -9.60
N SER A 103 -7.98 -21.85 -9.41
CA SER A 103 -7.38 -21.56 -8.11
C SER A 103 -7.38 -20.06 -7.90
N SER A 104 -7.94 -19.63 -6.77
CA SER A 104 -7.85 -18.25 -6.30
C SER A 104 -7.09 -18.20 -4.97
N LEU A 105 -6.31 -17.14 -4.81
CA LEU A 105 -5.82 -16.70 -3.52
C LEU A 105 -6.51 -15.40 -3.15
N HIS A 106 -6.51 -15.06 -1.86
CA HIS A 106 -6.96 -13.76 -1.37
C HIS A 106 -5.75 -12.99 -0.85
N PRO A 107 -4.87 -12.46 -1.73
CA PRO A 107 -3.77 -11.62 -1.30
C PRO A 107 -4.28 -10.35 -0.59
N ILE A 108 -3.40 -9.80 0.23
CA ILE A 108 -3.49 -8.41 0.69
C ILE A 108 -2.44 -7.63 -0.09
N TYR A 109 -2.90 -6.66 -0.84
CA TYR A 109 -2.06 -5.72 -1.57
C TYR A 109 -1.74 -4.51 -0.69
N ILE A 110 -0.54 -3.97 -0.91
CA ILE A 110 -0.10 -2.70 -0.35
C ILE A 110 0.18 -1.72 -1.48
N SER A 111 -0.37 -0.52 -1.39
CA SER A 111 -0.04 0.58 -2.30
C SER A 111 0.20 1.87 -1.53
N LEU A 112 0.92 2.78 -2.18
CA LEU A 112 1.18 4.13 -1.67
C LEU A 112 0.05 5.04 -2.13
N GLY A 113 -0.58 5.75 -1.20
CA GLY A 113 -1.80 6.53 -1.46
C GLY A 113 -1.58 8.02 -1.65
N ASN A 114 -0.33 8.50 -1.65
CA ASN A 114 0.03 9.90 -1.81
C ASN A 114 1.11 10.09 -2.89
N ILE A 115 0.91 9.41 -4.01
CA ILE A 115 1.66 9.53 -5.27
C ILE A 115 0.71 9.94 -6.39
#